data_AF-A0A7W1F6U5-F1
#
_entry.id   AF-A0A7W1F6U5-F1
#
_cell.length_a   1.000
_cell.length_b   1.000
_cell.length_c   1.000
_cell.angle_alpha   90.00
_cell.angle_beta   90.00
_cell.angle_gamma   90.00
#
_symmetry.space_group_name_H-M   'P 1'
#
loop_
_entity.id
_entity.type
_entity.pdbx_description
1 polymer ?
#
loop_
_entity_poly.entity_id
_entity_poly.type
_entity_poly.pdbx_seq_one_letter_code
_entity_poly.pdbx_strand_id
1 'polypeptide(L)'
;MARRLQWWEWAVAIALLLGATLVCGIWGLIRHGDRLWQKTIADLAARGHPVSIAEYAATCPPVDRARQAAWSAWCARGVSTNLFSHTATVPAWLASGAAELPEKLAAELARSDGDFAAARLLLRDDALVIGLAGHVHELLDDPLDQARLERFTAERLTKLLEIRELANHLHLHALRDRGGVALDDLDRLQRALTAKPGCLIDAMIASSVHIIRDSAYLQLAVHRDLPPARMESWQGEPPLALRLVAEGLVGERCLIALWGGASDADWWSSMGYRLTGNADRAGVVLAESAMEEHLRGRGTLWPAPPSRVQRWFTPGTAQVISSGSMCASSALDRDASHRAARVMARLALA
;
A
#
# COMPACT_ATOMS: atom_id res chain seq x y z
N MET A 1 14.12 -28.48 -66.99
CA MET A 1 13.20 -29.44 -66.34
C MET A 1 12.80 -28.89 -64.98
N ALA A 2 11.55 -28.44 -64.80
CA ALA A 2 11.06 -28.01 -63.50
C ALA A 2 10.68 -29.24 -62.68
N ARG A 3 11.38 -29.48 -61.56
CA ARG A 3 11.04 -30.55 -60.62
C ARG A 3 9.67 -30.25 -60.01
N ARG A 4 8.69 -31.15 -60.19
CA ARG A 4 7.39 -31.04 -59.52
C ARG A 4 7.57 -31.35 -58.04
N LEU A 5 7.23 -30.38 -57.18
CA LEU A 5 7.22 -30.56 -55.73
C LEU A 5 6.20 -31.64 -55.35
N GLN A 6 6.59 -32.53 -54.45
CA GLN A 6 5.70 -33.54 -53.87
C GLN A 6 4.79 -32.88 -52.83
N TRP A 7 3.61 -33.44 -52.59
CA TRP A 7 2.59 -32.84 -51.71
C TRP A 7 3.08 -32.60 -50.27
N TRP A 8 3.98 -33.44 -49.76
CA TRP A 8 4.55 -33.28 -48.41
C TRP A 8 5.58 -32.13 -48.35
N GLU A 9 6.28 -31.84 -49.45
CA GLU A 9 7.20 -30.69 -49.54
C GLU A 9 6.41 -29.38 -49.40
N TRP A 10 5.19 -29.32 -49.96
CA TRP A 10 4.25 -28.21 -49.76
C TRP A 10 3.75 -28.12 -48.31
N ALA A 11 3.41 -29.24 -47.68
CA ALA A 11 2.96 -29.25 -46.29
C ALA A 11 4.05 -28.73 -45.34
N VAL A 12 5.30 -29.14 -45.53
CA VAL A 12 6.45 -28.64 -44.76
C VAL A 12 6.67 -27.15 -45.01
N ALA A 13 6.62 -26.69 -46.27
CA ALA A 13 6.78 -25.27 -46.59
C ALA A 13 5.69 -24.40 -45.95
N ILE A 14 4.43 -24.85 -45.96
CA ILE A 14 3.32 -24.16 -45.29
C ILE A 14 3.54 -24.12 -43.78
N ALA A 15 3.91 -25.25 -43.17
CA ALA A 15 4.19 -25.30 -41.73
C ALA A 15 5.33 -24.36 -41.32
N LEU A 16 6.42 -24.31 -42.09
CA LEU A 16 7.53 -23.39 -41.87
C LEU A 16 7.12 -21.93 -42.06
N LEU A 17 6.31 -21.62 -43.06
CA LEU A 17 5.80 -20.26 -43.30
C LEU A 17 4.89 -19.80 -42.14
N LEU A 18 3.99 -20.66 -41.68
CA LEU A 18 3.13 -20.38 -40.53
C LEU A 18 3.97 -20.19 -39.26
N GLY A 19 4.96 -21.07 -39.02
CA GLY A 19 5.89 -20.94 -37.91
C GLY A 19 6.70 -19.64 -37.95
N ALA A 20 7.26 -19.27 -39.11
CA ALA A 20 7.99 -18.02 -39.30
C ALA A 20 7.09 -16.79 -39.10
N THR A 21 5.86 -16.83 -39.61
CA THR A 21 4.88 -15.76 -39.44
C THR A 21 4.52 -15.58 -37.95
N LEU A 22 4.30 -16.68 -37.24
CA LEU A 22 4.02 -16.66 -35.80
C LEU A 22 5.20 -16.06 -35.02
N VAL A 23 6.42 -16.51 -35.28
CA VAL A 23 7.64 -15.98 -34.63
C VAL A 23 7.82 -14.49 -34.93
N CYS A 24 7.66 -14.07 -36.18
CA CYS A 24 7.73 -12.66 -36.56
C CYS A 24 6.64 -11.83 -35.86
N GLY A 25 5.42 -12.36 -35.75
CA GLY A 25 4.32 -11.74 -35.02
C GLY A 25 4.64 -11.56 -33.54
N ILE A 26 5.08 -12.62 -32.86
CA ILE A 26 5.47 -12.59 -31.43
C ILE A 26 6.60 -11.58 -31.22
N TRP A 27 7.64 -11.61 -32.05
CA TRP A 27 8.76 -10.68 -31.92
C TRP A 27 8.37 -9.23 -32.19
N GLY A 28 7.43 -9.01 -33.12
CA GLY A 28 6.82 -7.71 -33.37
C GLY A 28 6.07 -7.18 -32.14
N LEU A 29 5.32 -8.04 -31.45
CA LEU A 29 4.60 -7.69 -30.20
C LEU A 29 5.58 -7.34 -29.07
N ILE A 30 6.64 -8.14 -28.87
CA ILE A 30 7.68 -7.88 -27.86
C ILE A 30 8.32 -6.50 -28.11
N ARG A 31 8.79 -6.25 -29.33
CA ARG A 31 9.40 -4.96 -29.70
C ARG A 31 8.46 -3.77 -29.57
N HIS A 32 7.18 -3.97 -29.88
CA HIS A 32 6.18 -2.93 -29.67
C HIS A 32 6.04 -2.61 -28.18
N GLY A 33 5.97 -3.64 -27.33
CA GLY A 33 5.96 -3.50 -25.88
C GLY A 33 7.18 -2.75 -25.36
N ASP A 34 8.39 -3.12 -25.80
CA ASP A 34 9.63 -2.44 -25.42
C ASP A 34 9.60 -0.94 -25.76
N ARG A 35 9.20 -0.61 -26.99
CA ARG A 35 9.09 0.80 -27.43
C ARG A 35 8.06 1.57 -26.61
N LEU A 36 6.91 0.95 -26.33
CA LEU A 36 5.87 1.56 -25.52
C LEU A 36 6.35 1.82 -24.11
N TRP A 37 7.01 0.84 -23.48
CA TRP A 37 7.60 0.98 -22.15
C TRP A 37 8.63 2.11 -22.08
N GLN A 38 9.61 2.12 -22.99
CA GLN A 38 10.64 3.16 -23.02
C GLN A 38 10.03 4.55 -23.22
N LYS A 39 9.03 4.67 -24.10
CA LYS A 39 8.30 5.92 -24.30
C LYS A 39 7.58 6.34 -23.02
N THR A 40 6.84 5.45 -22.37
CA THR A 40 6.10 5.73 -21.14
C THR A 40 7.01 6.22 -20.03
N ILE A 41 8.16 5.55 -19.81
CA ILE A 41 9.14 5.96 -18.81
C ILE A 41 9.73 7.33 -19.12
N ALA A 42 10.09 7.59 -20.39
CA ALA A 42 10.58 8.91 -20.80
C ALA A 42 9.52 10.02 -20.59
N ASP A 43 8.26 9.76 -20.97
CA ASP A 43 7.15 10.71 -20.81
C ASP A 43 6.83 11.00 -19.33
N LEU A 44 7.02 10.03 -18.44
CA LEU A 44 6.86 10.21 -16.99
C LEU A 44 8.01 10.99 -16.37
N ALA A 45 9.24 10.63 -16.71
CA ALA A 45 10.43 11.36 -16.27
C ALA A 45 10.38 12.82 -16.72
N ALA A 46 9.94 13.10 -17.96
CA ALA A 46 9.76 14.44 -18.49
C ALA A 46 8.71 15.27 -17.72
N ARG A 47 7.73 14.60 -17.09
CA ARG A 47 6.72 15.21 -16.21
C ARG A 47 7.19 15.33 -14.75
N GLY A 48 8.43 14.93 -14.45
CA GLY A 48 9.00 14.98 -13.10
C GLY A 48 8.50 13.87 -12.18
N HIS A 49 7.88 12.82 -12.72
CA HIS A 49 7.49 11.64 -11.94
C HIS A 49 8.72 10.76 -11.69
N PRO A 50 8.92 10.23 -10.47
CA PRO A 50 9.89 9.18 -10.23
C PRO A 50 9.56 7.95 -11.07
N VAL A 51 10.57 7.43 -11.78
CA VAL A 51 10.47 6.26 -12.66
C VAL A 51 11.46 5.15 -12.32
N SER A 52 12.28 5.35 -11.29
CA SER A 52 13.20 4.33 -10.76
C SER A 52 13.17 4.30 -9.23
N ILE A 53 13.59 3.18 -8.64
CA ILE A 53 13.71 3.08 -7.17
C ILE A 53 14.80 4.00 -6.62
N ALA A 54 15.85 4.29 -7.38
CA ALA A 54 16.84 5.30 -6.98
C ALA A 54 16.23 6.70 -6.88
N GLU A 55 15.45 7.11 -7.89
CA GLU A 55 14.71 8.38 -7.84
C GLU A 55 13.68 8.39 -6.71
N TYR A 56 12.96 7.29 -6.51
CA TYR A 56 12.01 7.16 -5.40
C TYR A 56 12.70 7.31 -4.04
N ALA A 57 13.83 6.63 -3.83
CA ALA A 57 14.61 6.70 -2.60
C ALA A 57 15.11 8.12 -2.30
N ALA A 58 15.48 8.88 -3.33
CA ALA A 58 15.88 10.28 -3.17
C ALA A 58 14.74 11.18 -2.63
N THR A 59 13.48 10.75 -2.76
CA THR A 59 12.32 11.45 -2.19
C THR A 59 11.91 10.95 -0.80
N CYS A 60 12.59 9.93 -0.25
CA CYS A 60 12.26 9.34 1.04
C CYS A 60 12.89 10.15 2.19
N PRO A 61 12.21 10.25 3.35
CA PRO A 61 12.81 10.81 4.56
C PRO A 61 14.02 9.97 5.02
N PRO A 62 14.97 10.56 5.76
CA PRO A 62 16.08 9.82 6.33
C PRO A 62 15.57 8.77 7.33
N VAL A 63 16.24 7.61 7.36
CA VAL A 63 15.88 6.48 8.23
C VAL A 63 17.05 6.09 9.14
N ASP A 64 16.73 5.73 10.38
CA ASP A 64 17.67 5.04 11.26
C ASP A 64 17.72 3.55 10.87
N ARG A 65 18.79 3.14 10.18
CA ARG A 65 18.95 1.75 9.69
C ARG A 65 18.94 0.72 10.81
N ALA A 66 19.54 1.01 11.96
CA ALA A 66 19.59 0.07 13.08
C ALA A 66 18.19 -0.14 13.67
N ARG A 67 17.43 0.96 13.77
CA ARG A 67 16.03 0.91 14.20
C ARG A 67 15.13 0.21 13.19
N GLN A 68 15.32 0.45 11.90
CA GLN A 68 14.57 -0.22 10.84
C GLN A 68 14.80 -1.74 10.87
N ALA A 69 16.05 -2.17 11.11
CA ALA A 69 16.39 -3.58 11.28
C ALA A 69 15.73 -4.18 12.53
N ALA A 70 15.75 -3.47 13.66
CA ALA A 70 15.07 -3.90 14.89
C ALA A 70 13.55 -3.99 14.69
N TRP A 71 12.95 -3.05 13.95
CA TRP A 71 11.54 -3.06 13.59
C TRP A 71 11.19 -4.28 12.73
N SER A 72 11.98 -4.55 11.68
CA SER A 72 11.79 -5.74 10.85
C SER A 72 11.95 -7.04 11.63
N ALA A 73 12.93 -7.12 12.53
CA ALA A 73 13.13 -8.28 13.37
C ALA A 73 11.94 -8.50 14.32
N TRP A 74 11.37 -7.43 14.87
CA TRP A 74 10.15 -7.52 15.68
C TRP A 74 8.97 -8.05 14.86
N CYS A 75 8.67 -7.47 13.69
CA CYS A 75 7.58 -7.95 12.85
C CYS A 75 7.77 -9.41 12.40
N ALA A 76 9.01 -9.84 12.15
CA ALA A 76 9.31 -11.22 11.74
C ALA A 76 9.01 -12.26 12.83
N ARG A 77 8.81 -11.85 14.10
CA ARG A 77 8.40 -12.77 15.17
C ARG A 77 6.96 -13.27 15.01
N GLY A 78 6.13 -12.56 14.23
CA GLY A 78 4.73 -12.93 13.98
C GLY A 78 3.87 -12.88 15.25
N VAL A 79 3.56 -11.68 15.74
CA VAL A 79 2.75 -11.48 16.95
C VAL A 79 1.28 -11.70 16.58
N SER A 80 0.87 -12.97 16.58
CA SER A 80 -0.52 -13.34 16.35
C SER A 80 -1.38 -13.05 17.57
N THR A 81 -2.19 -11.99 17.50
CA THR A 81 -3.27 -11.73 18.46
C THR A 81 -4.65 -11.89 17.83
N ASN A 82 -5.66 -12.10 18.68
CA ASN A 82 -7.05 -12.12 18.23
C ASN A 82 -7.80 -10.80 18.58
N LEU A 83 -7.06 -9.72 18.81
CA LEU A 83 -7.61 -8.43 19.24
C LEU A 83 -8.62 -7.86 18.23
N PHE A 84 -8.38 -8.07 16.94
CA PHE A 84 -9.33 -7.67 15.90
C PHE A 84 -10.73 -8.29 16.09
N SER A 85 -10.82 -9.55 16.52
CA SER A 85 -12.13 -10.21 16.73
C SER A 85 -12.95 -9.59 17.86
N HIS A 86 -12.30 -8.84 18.76
CA HIS A 86 -12.95 -8.17 19.89
C HIS A 86 -13.40 -6.73 19.57
N THR A 87 -13.16 -6.23 18.35
CA THR A 87 -13.56 -4.88 17.94
C THR A 87 -15.06 -4.62 18.09
N ALA A 88 -15.91 -5.63 17.86
CA ALA A 88 -17.36 -5.52 18.08
C ALA A 88 -17.75 -5.44 19.57
N THR A 89 -16.89 -5.90 20.48
CA THR A 89 -17.12 -5.88 21.93
C THR A 89 -16.80 -4.51 22.54
N VAL A 90 -15.89 -3.75 21.93
CA VAL A 90 -15.44 -2.45 22.46
C VAL A 90 -16.58 -1.43 22.60
N PRO A 91 -17.45 -1.19 21.59
CA PRO A 91 -18.55 -0.24 21.75
C PRO A 91 -19.54 -0.63 22.86
N ALA A 92 -19.84 -1.93 22.99
CA ALA A 92 -20.75 -2.42 24.03
C ALA A 92 -20.16 -2.24 25.43
N TRP A 93 -18.86 -2.49 25.58
CA TRP A 93 -18.14 -2.23 26.82
C TRP A 93 -18.17 -0.74 27.19
N LEU A 94 -17.79 0.14 26.27
CA LEU A 94 -17.80 1.60 26.49
C LEU A 94 -19.21 2.11 26.86
N ALA A 95 -20.23 1.65 26.14
CA ALA A 95 -21.63 2.03 26.40
C ALA A 95 -22.15 1.55 27.76
N SER A 96 -21.59 0.47 28.32
CA SER A 96 -21.97 -0.03 29.65
C SER A 96 -21.47 0.87 30.78
N GLY A 97 -20.48 1.74 30.52
CA GLY A 97 -19.82 2.54 31.55
C GLY A 97 -18.95 1.74 32.53
N ALA A 98 -18.71 0.45 32.25
CA ALA A 98 -17.86 -0.39 33.08
C ALA A 98 -16.41 0.11 33.11
N ALA A 99 -15.83 0.22 34.31
CA ALA A 99 -14.45 0.64 34.48
C ALA A 99 -13.44 -0.43 34.02
N GLU A 100 -13.81 -1.70 34.13
CA GLU A 100 -12.95 -2.83 33.78
C GLU A 100 -13.27 -3.36 32.39
N LEU A 101 -12.23 -3.79 31.67
CA LEU A 101 -12.38 -4.47 30.38
C LEU A 101 -13.06 -5.84 30.56
N PRO A 102 -13.81 -6.32 29.55
CA PRO A 102 -14.30 -7.70 29.53
C PRO A 102 -13.14 -8.68 29.74
N GLU A 103 -13.33 -9.67 30.61
CA GLU A 103 -12.27 -10.60 31.07
C GLU A 103 -11.43 -11.18 29.91
N LYS A 104 -12.11 -11.65 28.85
CA LYS A 104 -11.42 -12.22 27.67
C LYS A 104 -10.53 -11.19 26.96
N LEU A 105 -10.98 -9.94 26.86
CA LEU A 105 -10.23 -8.86 26.25
C LEU A 105 -9.05 -8.43 27.12
N ALA A 106 -9.27 -8.36 28.45
CA ALA A 106 -8.20 -8.07 29.41
C ALA A 106 -7.10 -9.13 29.38
N ALA A 107 -7.47 -10.42 29.34
CA ALA A 107 -6.53 -11.54 29.24
C ALA A 107 -5.72 -11.51 27.94
N GLU A 108 -6.37 -11.20 26.81
CA GLU A 108 -5.70 -11.09 25.50
C GLU A 108 -4.69 -9.92 25.46
N LEU A 109 -5.05 -8.77 26.04
CA LEU A 109 -4.13 -7.64 26.17
C LEU A 109 -2.94 -7.99 27.06
N ALA A 110 -3.19 -8.53 28.26
CA ALA A 110 -2.12 -8.90 29.19
C ALA A 110 -1.15 -9.92 28.59
N ARG A 111 -1.65 -10.87 27.78
CA ARG A 111 -0.81 -11.84 27.06
C ARG A 111 0.10 -11.18 26.02
N SER A 112 -0.38 -10.14 25.34
CA SER A 112 0.33 -9.49 24.23
C SER A 112 1.20 -8.30 24.65
N ASP A 113 1.06 -7.81 25.89
CA ASP A 113 1.81 -6.66 26.41
C ASP A 113 3.34 -6.82 26.26
N GLY A 114 3.86 -8.00 26.59
CA GLY A 114 5.30 -8.28 26.48
C GLY A 114 5.81 -8.24 25.04
N ASP A 115 5.00 -8.71 24.09
CA ASP A 115 5.39 -8.76 22.67
C ASP A 115 5.35 -7.37 22.03
N PHE A 116 4.38 -6.53 22.41
CA PHE A 116 4.26 -5.16 21.89
C PHE A 116 5.13 -4.13 22.63
N ALA A 117 5.62 -4.42 23.83
CA ALA A 117 6.52 -3.53 24.57
C ALA A 117 7.78 -3.15 23.76
N ALA A 118 8.36 -4.11 23.03
CA ALA A 118 9.52 -3.87 22.18
C ALA A 118 9.19 -2.91 21.02
N ALA A 119 8.05 -3.10 20.35
CA ALA A 119 7.61 -2.21 19.27
C ALA A 119 7.39 -0.78 19.74
N ARG A 120 6.80 -0.60 20.93
CA ARG A 120 6.56 0.70 21.54
C ARG A 120 7.84 1.48 21.81
N LEU A 121 8.92 0.80 22.20
CA LEU A 121 10.24 1.43 22.38
C LEU A 121 10.78 1.96 21.05
N LEU A 122 10.60 1.23 19.95
CA LEU A 122 11.05 1.63 18.62
C LEU A 122 10.30 2.85 18.10
N LEU A 123 9.05 3.06 18.51
CA LEU A 123 8.21 4.19 18.09
C LEU A 123 8.59 5.54 18.72
N ARG A 124 9.45 5.57 19.74
CA ARG A 124 9.67 6.80 20.55
C ARG A 124 10.33 7.97 19.82
N ASP A 125 11.09 7.70 18.77
CA ASP A 125 11.84 8.73 18.02
C ASP A 125 11.32 8.85 16.59
N ASP A 126 11.40 10.06 16.03
CA ASP A 126 10.83 10.40 14.71
C ASP A 126 11.62 9.82 13.50
N ALA A 127 12.63 8.99 13.73
CA ALA A 127 13.53 8.44 12.69
C ALA A 127 13.09 7.05 12.15
N LEU A 128 11.98 6.50 12.64
CA LEU A 128 11.39 5.27 12.10
C LEU A 128 10.39 5.61 10.99
N VAL A 129 10.56 4.97 9.83
CA VAL A 129 9.63 5.09 8.69
C VAL A 129 9.10 3.72 8.36
N ILE A 130 7.78 3.56 8.42
CA ILE A 130 7.14 2.26 8.24
C ILE A 130 6.55 2.17 6.83
N GLY A 131 6.83 1.06 6.14
CA GLY A 131 6.39 0.79 4.77
C GLY A 131 7.55 0.70 3.79
N LEU A 132 7.30 0.74 2.47
CA LEU A 132 8.37 0.60 1.46
C LEU A 132 9.46 1.65 1.63
N ALA A 133 9.10 2.89 1.94
CA ALA A 133 10.06 3.99 2.06
C ALA A 133 11.12 3.72 3.13
N GLY A 134 10.75 3.05 4.22
CA GLY A 134 11.68 2.65 5.30
C GLY A 134 12.74 1.63 4.84
N HIS A 135 12.41 0.83 3.84
CA HIS A 135 13.22 -0.29 3.36
C HIS A 135 13.83 -0.05 1.97
N VAL A 136 13.60 1.13 1.37
CA VAL A 136 14.02 1.40 -0.01
C VAL A 136 15.54 1.28 -0.20
N HIS A 137 16.33 1.53 0.85
CA HIS A 137 17.78 1.36 0.80
C HIS A 137 18.21 -0.10 0.64
N GLU A 138 17.47 -1.05 1.25
CA GLU A 138 17.75 -2.48 1.08
C GLU A 138 17.57 -2.91 -0.39
N LEU A 139 16.67 -2.24 -1.11
CA LEU A 139 16.43 -2.44 -2.53
C LEU A 139 17.52 -1.83 -3.44
N LEU A 140 18.32 -0.88 -2.92
CA LEU A 140 19.41 -0.24 -3.65
C LEU A 140 20.77 -0.88 -3.40
N ASP A 141 21.00 -1.42 -2.20
CA ASP A 141 22.32 -1.87 -1.75
C ASP A 141 22.80 -3.17 -2.44
N ASP A 142 21.91 -3.95 -3.07
CA ASP A 142 22.25 -5.24 -3.69
C ASP A 142 21.33 -5.53 -4.90
N PRO A 143 21.80 -6.10 -6.03
CA PRO A 143 20.95 -6.36 -7.19
C PRO A 143 19.74 -7.19 -6.82
N LEU A 144 18.56 -6.68 -7.15
CA LEU A 144 17.32 -7.40 -6.91
C LEU A 144 17.11 -8.41 -8.03
N ASP A 145 17.33 -9.68 -7.71
CA ASP A 145 16.74 -10.75 -8.50
C ASP A 145 15.24 -10.89 -8.16
N GLN A 146 14.54 -11.62 -9.03
CA GLN A 146 13.10 -11.84 -8.89
C GLN A 146 12.74 -12.51 -7.56
N ALA A 147 13.50 -13.53 -7.14
CA ALA A 147 13.23 -14.28 -5.92
C ALA A 147 13.37 -13.40 -4.65
N ARG A 148 14.28 -12.43 -4.66
CA ARG A 148 14.45 -11.44 -3.59
C ARG A 148 13.31 -10.44 -3.59
N LEU A 149 12.85 -9.95 -4.74
CA LEU A 149 11.70 -9.05 -4.83
C LEU A 149 10.38 -9.73 -4.40
N GLU A 150 10.20 -11.00 -4.73
CA GLU A 150 9.07 -11.83 -4.28
C GLU A 150 9.09 -12.01 -2.75
N ARG A 151 10.24 -12.40 -2.17
CA ARG A 151 10.41 -12.49 -0.71
C ARG A 151 10.15 -11.16 -0.02
N PHE A 152 10.72 -10.08 -0.54
CA PHE A 152 10.51 -8.74 -0.01
C PHE A 152 9.02 -8.38 0.02
N THR A 153 8.30 -8.64 -1.07
CA THR A 153 6.85 -8.37 -1.13
C THR A 153 6.06 -9.24 -0.15
N ALA A 154 6.37 -10.54 -0.07
CA ALA A 154 5.70 -11.47 0.83
C ALA A 154 5.92 -11.11 2.30
N GLU A 155 7.16 -10.86 2.71
CA GLU A 155 7.50 -10.45 4.08
C GLU A 155 6.78 -9.16 4.47
N ARG A 156 6.66 -8.21 3.54
CA ARG A 156 5.98 -6.94 3.81
C ARG A 156 4.50 -7.11 4.14
N LEU A 157 3.78 -7.98 3.45
CA LEU A 157 2.36 -8.22 3.75
C LEU A 157 2.16 -8.71 5.19
N THR A 158 3.00 -9.64 5.64
CA THR A 158 2.97 -10.11 7.04
C THR A 158 3.28 -8.96 8.00
N LYS A 159 4.35 -8.18 7.76
CA LYS A 159 4.73 -7.03 8.59
C LYS A 159 3.60 -6.01 8.73
N LEU A 160 2.80 -5.81 7.69
CA LEU A 160 1.68 -4.87 7.67
C LEU A 160 0.48 -5.30 8.52
N LEU A 161 0.21 -6.60 8.64
CA LEU A 161 -0.83 -7.09 9.54
C LEU A 161 -0.44 -6.90 11.01
N GLU A 162 0.83 -7.15 11.34
CA GLU A 162 1.40 -6.92 12.68
C GLU A 162 1.28 -5.46 13.13
N ILE A 163 1.49 -4.51 12.19
CA ILE A 163 1.29 -3.08 12.42
C ILE A 163 -0.15 -2.75 12.82
N ARG A 164 -1.12 -3.37 12.13
CA ARG A 164 -2.53 -3.17 12.44
C ARG A 164 -2.91 -3.76 13.80
N GLU A 165 -2.39 -4.93 14.14
CA GLU A 165 -2.59 -5.52 15.46
C GLU A 165 -1.97 -4.67 16.57
N LEU A 166 -0.77 -4.12 16.37
CA LEU A 166 -0.17 -3.15 17.29
C LEU A 166 -1.07 -1.91 17.46
N ALA A 167 -1.64 -1.37 16.37
CA ALA A 167 -2.56 -0.23 16.47
C ALA A 167 -3.82 -0.57 17.27
N ASN A 168 -4.42 -1.75 17.08
CA ASN A 168 -5.55 -2.22 17.87
C ASN A 168 -5.18 -2.38 19.36
N HIS A 169 -4.00 -2.96 19.63
CA HIS A 169 -3.47 -3.09 20.98
C HIS A 169 -3.31 -1.72 21.66
N LEU A 170 -2.66 -0.76 21.00
CA LEU A 170 -2.48 0.60 21.51
C LEU A 170 -3.80 1.34 21.70
N HIS A 171 -4.75 1.19 20.78
CA HIS A 171 -6.10 1.74 20.89
C HIS A 171 -6.80 1.25 22.17
N LEU A 172 -6.77 -0.06 22.43
CA LEU A 172 -7.42 -0.64 23.60
C LEU A 172 -6.77 -0.19 24.92
N HIS A 173 -5.44 -0.13 24.97
CA HIS A 173 -4.73 0.45 26.10
C HIS A 173 -5.08 1.94 26.30
N ALA A 174 -5.14 2.71 25.21
CA ALA A 174 -5.52 4.12 25.29
C ALA A 174 -6.95 4.29 25.84
N LEU A 175 -7.90 3.42 25.48
CA LEU A 175 -9.24 3.47 26.06
C LEU A 175 -9.26 3.05 27.53
N ARG A 176 -8.59 1.95 27.86
CA ARG A 176 -8.52 1.44 29.25
C ARG A 176 -7.90 2.44 30.20
N ASP A 177 -6.80 3.05 29.78
CA ASP A 177 -6.01 3.99 30.58
C ASP A 177 -6.52 5.44 30.44
N ARG A 178 -7.66 5.64 29.76
CA ARG A 178 -8.30 6.94 29.51
C ARG A 178 -7.36 7.97 28.88
N GLY A 179 -6.57 7.51 27.92
CA GLY A 179 -5.56 8.26 27.20
C GLY A 179 -4.14 7.87 27.64
N GLY A 180 -3.27 8.87 27.79
CA GLY A 180 -1.89 8.68 28.27
C GLY A 180 -0.92 8.14 27.22
N VAL A 181 0.04 7.34 27.69
CA VAL A 181 1.22 6.91 26.90
C VAL A 181 0.83 6.06 25.68
N ALA A 182 -0.20 5.22 25.80
CA ALA A 182 -0.65 4.38 24.69
C ALA A 182 -1.23 5.21 23.53
N LEU A 183 -1.90 6.33 23.85
CA LEU A 183 -2.37 7.27 22.82
C LEU A 183 -1.21 7.98 22.14
N ASP A 184 -0.16 8.36 22.89
CA ASP A 184 1.07 8.93 22.34
C ASP A 184 1.81 7.95 21.42
N ASP A 185 1.89 6.69 21.82
CA ASP A 185 2.49 5.62 21.02
C ASP A 185 1.66 5.38 19.74
N LEU A 186 0.32 5.51 19.80
CA LEU A 186 -0.55 5.42 18.62
C LEU A 186 -0.35 6.62 17.68
N ASP A 187 -0.19 7.84 18.22
CA ASP A 187 0.15 9.03 17.44
C ASP A 187 1.52 8.87 16.74
N ARG A 188 2.52 8.30 17.43
CA ARG A 188 3.84 7.99 16.86
C ARG A 188 3.75 6.94 15.75
N LEU A 189 3.00 5.86 15.96
CA LEU A 189 2.77 4.83 14.95
C LEU A 189 2.13 5.43 13.68
N GLN A 190 1.11 6.27 13.86
CA GLN A 190 0.45 6.97 12.75
C GLN A 190 1.44 7.88 12.00
N ARG A 191 2.28 8.65 12.70
CA ARG A 191 3.30 9.49 12.06
C ARG A 191 4.34 8.69 11.29
N ALA A 192 4.85 7.61 11.86
CA ALA A 192 5.84 6.73 11.22
C ALA A 192 5.32 6.09 9.91
N LEU A 193 4.02 5.75 9.85
CA LEU A 193 3.36 5.24 8.64
C LEU A 193 3.02 6.32 7.61
N THR A 194 2.60 7.50 8.07
CA THR A 194 2.11 8.58 7.19
C THR A 194 3.22 9.50 6.70
N ALA A 195 4.44 9.38 7.23
CA ALA A 195 5.62 10.09 6.76
C ALA A 195 5.83 9.87 5.25
N LYS A 196 5.82 8.60 4.82
CA LYS A 196 5.84 8.20 3.41
C LYS A 196 5.45 6.73 3.31
N PRO A 197 4.17 6.39 3.02
CA PRO A 197 3.69 5.02 3.12
C PRO A 197 4.54 4.08 2.29
N GLY A 198 4.91 4.45 1.06
CA GLY A 198 5.81 3.62 0.28
C GLY A 198 5.16 3.06 -0.97
N CYS A 199 4.13 2.26 -0.78
CA CYS A 199 3.27 1.76 -1.85
C CYS A 199 1.79 1.71 -1.43
N LEU A 200 0.91 1.15 -2.27
CA LEU A 200 -0.53 1.18 -2.04
C LEU A 200 -0.98 0.42 -0.79
N ILE A 201 -0.47 -0.78 -0.54
CA ILE A 201 -0.84 -1.52 0.67
C ILE A 201 -0.36 -0.80 1.93
N ASP A 202 0.79 -0.13 1.90
CA ASP A 202 1.25 0.69 3.02
C ASP A 202 0.26 1.84 3.27
N ALA A 203 -0.22 2.50 2.21
CA ALA A 203 -1.21 3.57 2.30
C ALA A 203 -2.54 3.06 2.87
N MET A 204 -2.97 1.85 2.50
CA MET A 204 -4.17 1.22 3.06
C MET A 204 -4.03 0.95 4.56
N ILE A 205 -2.86 0.49 5.00
CA ILE A 205 -2.58 0.21 6.40
C ILE A 205 -2.44 1.49 7.21
N ALA A 206 -1.68 2.47 6.71
CA ALA A 206 -1.58 3.80 7.28
C ALA A 206 -2.96 4.43 7.49
N SER A 207 -3.83 4.35 6.48
CA SER A 207 -5.20 4.83 6.56
C SER A 207 -6.06 4.02 7.55
N SER A 208 -5.81 2.72 7.71
CA SER A 208 -6.53 1.88 8.69
C SER A 208 -6.10 2.21 10.13
N VAL A 209 -4.80 2.43 10.36
CA VAL A 209 -4.26 2.90 11.64
C VAL A 209 -4.80 4.29 11.98
N HIS A 210 -4.94 5.17 10.99
CA HIS A 210 -5.57 6.48 11.17
C HIS A 210 -7.02 6.39 11.65
N ILE A 211 -7.82 5.44 11.13
CA ILE A 211 -9.19 5.20 11.61
C ILE A 211 -9.19 4.67 13.05
N ILE A 212 -8.31 3.71 13.36
CA ILE A 212 -8.19 3.14 14.71
C ILE A 212 -7.85 4.26 15.72
N ARG A 213 -6.95 5.16 15.33
CA ARG A 213 -6.62 6.37 16.08
C ARG A 213 -7.80 7.31 16.22
N ASP A 214 -8.46 7.69 15.13
CA ASP A 214 -9.65 8.56 15.17
C ASP A 214 -10.75 7.99 16.06
N SER A 215 -10.92 6.66 16.05
CA SER A 215 -11.85 5.96 16.92
C SER A 215 -11.46 6.12 18.40
N ALA A 216 -10.17 5.94 18.75
CA ALA A 216 -9.71 6.18 20.13
C ALA A 216 -9.98 7.62 20.58
N TYR A 217 -9.63 8.60 19.73
CA TYR A 217 -9.85 10.02 20.01
C TYR A 217 -11.34 10.34 20.19
N LEU A 218 -12.20 9.83 19.29
CA LEU A 218 -13.64 10.03 19.39
C LEU A 218 -14.23 9.43 20.67
N GLN A 219 -13.84 8.22 21.04
CA GLN A 219 -14.36 7.58 22.25
C GLN A 219 -13.91 8.34 23.51
N LEU A 220 -12.63 8.69 23.61
CA LEU A 220 -12.11 9.51 24.70
C LEU A 220 -12.79 10.90 24.75
N ALA A 221 -13.09 11.48 23.59
CA ALA A 221 -13.81 12.75 23.47
C ALA A 221 -15.23 12.66 24.06
N VAL A 222 -16.00 11.64 23.64
CA VAL A 222 -17.38 11.43 24.09
C VAL A 222 -17.45 11.19 25.59
N HIS A 223 -16.47 10.49 26.16
CA HIS A 223 -16.38 10.25 27.60
C HIS A 223 -15.72 11.38 28.40
N ARG A 224 -15.34 12.50 27.74
CA ARG A 224 -14.65 13.66 28.34
C ARG A 224 -13.32 13.33 29.00
N ASP A 225 -12.68 12.25 28.56
CA ASP A 225 -11.35 11.84 29.01
C ASP A 225 -10.24 12.40 28.10
N LEU A 226 -10.58 12.94 26.91
CA LEU A 226 -9.60 13.56 26.01
C LEU A 226 -9.27 15.01 26.45
N PRO A 227 -7.99 15.37 26.69
CA PRO A 227 -7.60 16.74 27.04
C PRO A 227 -7.97 17.77 25.95
N PRO A 228 -8.41 19.00 26.31
CA PRO A 228 -8.83 20.01 25.34
C PRO A 228 -7.78 20.34 24.26
N ALA A 229 -6.51 20.44 24.62
CA ALA A 229 -5.43 20.71 23.67
C ALA A 229 -5.27 19.59 22.62
N ARG A 230 -5.43 18.33 23.03
CA ARG A 230 -5.41 17.19 22.11
C ARG A 230 -6.65 17.14 21.22
N MET A 231 -7.81 17.48 21.79
CA MET A 231 -9.04 17.62 21.01
C MET A 231 -8.88 18.67 19.91
N GLU A 232 -8.39 19.85 20.25
CA GLU A 232 -8.19 20.95 19.28
C GLU A 232 -7.19 20.54 18.19
N SER A 233 -6.04 19.99 18.58
CA SER A 233 -5.04 19.47 17.65
C SER A 233 -5.65 18.42 16.71
N TRP A 234 -6.31 17.40 17.26
CA TRP A 234 -6.93 16.34 16.48
C TRP A 234 -8.02 16.85 15.55
N GLN A 235 -8.85 17.81 15.99
CA GLN A 235 -9.90 18.39 15.15
C GLN A 235 -9.34 19.24 13.99
N GLY A 236 -8.13 19.79 14.15
CA GLY A 236 -7.45 20.63 13.17
C GLY A 236 -6.71 19.87 12.06
N GLU A 237 -6.44 18.57 12.22
CA GLU A 237 -5.67 17.83 11.19
C GLU A 237 -6.44 17.74 9.87
N PRO A 238 -5.82 17.76 8.68
CA PRO A 238 -6.55 17.54 7.43
C PRO A 238 -6.91 16.05 7.26
N PRO A 239 -7.95 15.70 6.47
CA PRO A 239 -8.12 14.34 5.96
C PRO A 239 -6.89 13.92 5.15
N LEU A 240 -6.46 12.66 5.30
CA LEU A 240 -5.17 12.19 4.77
C LEU A 240 -5.28 11.01 3.81
N ALA A 241 -6.38 10.26 3.79
CA ALA A 241 -6.41 8.95 3.15
C ALA A 241 -6.19 9.03 1.64
N LEU A 242 -6.83 9.98 0.95
CA LEU A 242 -6.61 10.17 -0.49
C LEU A 242 -5.15 10.53 -0.82
N ARG A 243 -4.56 11.41 -0.01
CA ARG A 243 -3.16 11.81 -0.15
C ARG A 243 -2.23 10.60 0.01
N LEU A 244 -2.49 9.74 1.00
CA LEU A 244 -1.71 8.53 1.24
C LEU A 244 -1.81 7.56 0.05
N VAL A 245 -3.00 7.36 -0.52
CA VAL A 245 -3.16 6.52 -1.72
C VAL A 245 -2.37 7.10 -2.90
N ALA A 246 -2.43 8.41 -3.12
CA ALA A 246 -1.64 9.06 -4.16
C ALA A 246 -0.13 8.85 -3.96
N GLU A 247 0.38 8.98 -2.74
CA GLU A 247 1.79 8.68 -2.42
C GLU A 247 2.14 7.20 -2.63
N GLY A 248 1.22 6.29 -2.30
CA GLY A 248 1.40 4.85 -2.51
C GLY A 248 1.54 4.49 -3.99
N LEU A 249 0.82 5.16 -4.89
CA LEU A 249 0.93 4.93 -6.34
C LEU A 249 2.31 5.27 -6.89
N VAL A 250 2.99 6.27 -6.32
CA VAL A 250 4.32 6.68 -6.77
C VAL A 250 5.32 5.54 -6.58
N GLY A 251 5.37 4.93 -5.39
CA GLY A 251 6.32 3.86 -5.14
C GLY A 251 5.92 2.52 -5.76
N GLU A 252 4.63 2.23 -5.92
CA GLU A 252 4.16 1.05 -6.68
C GLU A 252 4.68 1.11 -8.12
N ARG A 253 4.51 2.25 -8.79
CA ARG A 253 5.06 2.50 -10.13
C ARG A 253 6.57 2.27 -10.20
N CYS A 254 7.32 2.74 -9.20
CA CYS A 254 8.78 2.59 -9.17
C CYS A 254 9.19 1.12 -8.95
N LEU A 255 8.43 0.35 -8.16
CA LEU A 255 8.64 -1.09 -8.01
C LEU A 255 8.38 -1.84 -9.33
N ILE A 256 7.33 -1.47 -10.06
CA ILE A 256 7.04 -2.05 -11.38
C ILE A 256 8.19 -1.78 -12.36
N ALA A 257 8.82 -0.61 -12.27
CA ALA A 257 9.96 -0.26 -13.11
C ALA A 257 11.21 -1.12 -12.85
N LEU A 258 11.40 -1.61 -11.62
CA LEU A 258 12.46 -2.58 -11.31
C LEU A 258 12.23 -3.96 -11.90
N TRP A 259 10.97 -4.32 -12.19
CA TRP A 259 10.61 -5.64 -12.71
C TRP A 259 10.97 -5.75 -14.20
N GLY A 260 12.26 -5.84 -14.51
CA GLY A 260 12.80 -5.97 -15.86
C GLY A 260 12.99 -7.43 -16.28
N GLY A 261 11.95 -8.12 -16.73
CA GLY A 261 12.11 -9.49 -17.24
C GLY A 261 10.81 -10.12 -17.76
N ALA A 262 10.92 -10.95 -18.79
CA ALA A 262 9.85 -11.83 -19.25
C ALA A 262 9.81 -13.05 -18.32
N SER A 263 9.01 -13.01 -17.27
CA SER A 263 8.68 -14.21 -16.51
C SER A 263 7.17 -14.36 -16.45
N ASP A 264 6.68 -15.54 -16.82
CA ASP A 264 5.28 -15.98 -16.66
C ASP A 264 4.87 -16.20 -15.20
N ALA A 265 5.68 -15.73 -14.24
CA ALA A 265 5.37 -15.86 -12.82
C ALA A 265 4.19 -14.96 -12.46
N ASP A 266 3.15 -15.57 -11.91
CA ASP A 266 1.98 -14.91 -11.34
C ASP A 266 2.43 -14.07 -10.14
N TRP A 267 2.85 -12.83 -10.41
CA TRP A 267 3.28 -11.96 -9.35
C TRP A 267 2.08 -11.43 -8.57
N TRP A 268 2.23 -11.45 -7.25
CA TRP A 268 1.36 -10.73 -6.34
C TRP A 268 2.00 -9.38 -6.08
N SER A 269 1.65 -8.39 -6.91
CA SER A 269 1.81 -7.01 -6.47
C SER A 269 1.07 -6.79 -5.17
N SER A 270 1.29 -5.65 -4.51
CA SER A 270 0.43 -5.29 -3.38
C SER A 270 -1.06 -5.25 -3.75
N MET A 271 -1.35 -5.19 -5.06
CA MET A 271 -2.66 -5.22 -5.70
C MET A 271 -2.92 -6.50 -6.54
N GLY A 272 -1.99 -7.47 -6.53
CA GLY A 272 -2.10 -8.77 -7.20
C GLY A 272 -1.85 -8.79 -8.72
N TYR A 273 -1.14 -7.82 -9.30
CA TYR A 273 -1.06 -7.65 -10.76
C TYR A 273 -0.43 -8.83 -11.49
N ARG A 274 -1.16 -9.38 -12.47
CA ARG A 274 -0.56 -10.22 -13.51
C ARG A 274 -0.03 -9.36 -14.66
N LEU A 275 1.29 -9.26 -14.79
CA LEU A 275 1.96 -8.51 -15.85
C LEU A 275 2.56 -9.48 -16.88
N THR A 276 2.08 -9.46 -18.11
CA THR A 276 2.51 -10.41 -19.16
C THR A 276 3.60 -9.87 -20.08
N GLY A 277 4.02 -8.62 -19.90
CA GLY A 277 5.09 -8.01 -20.70
C GLY A 277 5.27 -6.51 -20.51
N ASN A 278 6.14 -5.91 -21.33
CA ASN A 278 6.43 -4.46 -21.30
C ASN A 278 5.21 -3.60 -21.67
N ALA A 279 4.33 -4.09 -22.54
CA ALA A 279 3.09 -3.38 -22.89
C ALA A 279 2.14 -3.26 -21.68
N ASP A 280 1.99 -4.33 -20.90
CA ASP A 280 1.18 -4.34 -19.68
C ASP A 280 1.75 -3.40 -18.63
N ARG A 281 3.06 -3.50 -18.40
CA ARG A 281 3.77 -2.60 -17.48
C ARG A 281 3.53 -1.14 -17.84
N ALA A 282 3.65 -0.79 -19.12
CA ALA A 282 3.38 0.57 -19.58
C ALA A 282 1.92 1.00 -19.32
N GLY A 283 0.96 0.12 -19.57
CA GLY A 283 -0.46 0.38 -19.31
C GLY A 283 -0.77 0.61 -17.83
N VAL A 284 -0.24 -0.25 -16.95
CA VAL A 284 -0.39 -0.13 -15.49
C VAL A 284 0.21 1.17 -14.98
N VAL A 285 1.46 1.47 -15.35
CA VAL A 285 2.19 2.65 -14.88
C VAL A 285 1.51 3.96 -15.34
N LEU A 286 0.95 3.98 -16.54
CA LEU A 286 0.15 5.11 -17.02
C LEU A 286 -1.16 5.27 -16.22
N ALA A 287 -1.85 4.16 -15.91
CA ALA A 287 -3.07 4.19 -15.12
C ALA A 287 -2.80 4.68 -13.68
N GLU A 288 -1.73 4.20 -13.03
CA GLU A 288 -1.32 4.64 -11.70
C GLU A 288 -0.95 6.12 -11.68
N SER A 289 -0.21 6.61 -12.68
CA SER A 289 0.13 8.03 -12.81
C SER A 289 -1.11 8.91 -13.02
N ALA A 290 -2.06 8.51 -13.86
CA ALA A 290 -3.30 9.25 -14.06
C ALA A 290 -4.16 9.28 -12.79
N MET A 291 -4.24 8.16 -12.06
CA MET A 291 -4.96 8.10 -10.79
C MET A 291 -4.29 8.94 -9.71
N GLU A 292 -2.96 8.92 -9.60
CA GLU A 292 -2.19 9.79 -8.71
C GLU A 292 -2.47 11.27 -8.98
N GLU A 293 -2.38 11.68 -10.25
CA GLU A 293 -2.66 13.04 -10.70
C GLU A 293 -4.10 13.47 -10.34
N HIS A 294 -5.08 12.60 -10.58
CA HIS A 294 -6.47 12.85 -10.22
C HIS A 294 -6.67 12.99 -8.70
N LEU A 295 -6.12 12.07 -7.91
CA LEU A 295 -6.23 12.10 -6.44
C LEU A 295 -5.55 13.33 -5.82
N ARG A 296 -4.53 13.88 -6.49
CA ARG A 296 -3.89 15.15 -6.11
C ARG A 296 -4.63 16.40 -6.62
N GLY A 297 -5.78 16.24 -7.27
CA GLY A 297 -6.56 17.34 -7.85
C GLY A 297 -5.92 17.95 -9.11
N ARG A 298 -4.97 17.27 -9.74
CA ARG A 298 -4.21 17.73 -10.90
C ARG A 298 -4.56 16.89 -12.13
N GLY A 299 -5.81 16.96 -12.60
CA GLY A 299 -6.19 16.26 -13.83
C GLY A 299 -7.69 16.03 -13.96
N THR A 300 -8.14 15.81 -15.20
CA THR A 300 -9.52 15.35 -15.47
C THR A 300 -9.64 13.86 -15.18
N LEU A 301 -10.81 13.44 -14.72
CA LEU A 301 -11.17 12.04 -14.45
C LEU A 301 -10.87 11.18 -15.68
N TRP A 302 -9.83 10.34 -15.57
CA TRP A 302 -9.40 9.35 -16.57
C TRP A 302 -9.05 9.93 -17.95
N PRO A 303 -7.92 9.56 -18.60
CA PRO A 303 -7.93 9.63 -20.05
C PRO A 303 -9.10 8.75 -20.51
N ALA A 304 -10.08 9.33 -21.22
CA ALA A 304 -11.14 8.56 -21.86
C ALA A 304 -10.48 7.34 -22.51
N PRO A 305 -10.91 6.10 -22.21
CA PRO A 305 -10.19 4.91 -22.62
C PRO A 305 -9.89 5.03 -24.11
N PRO A 306 -8.59 5.09 -24.51
CA PRO A 306 -8.21 5.32 -25.89
C PRO A 306 -9.06 4.48 -26.84
N SER A 307 -9.74 5.16 -27.76
CA SER A 307 -10.70 4.62 -28.72
C SER A 307 -10.37 3.20 -29.20
N ARG A 308 -11.34 2.27 -29.12
CA ARG A 308 -11.53 0.93 -29.77
C ARG A 308 -10.34 -0.03 -30.00
N VAL A 309 -9.10 0.44 -30.11
CA VAL A 309 -7.86 -0.30 -30.25
C VAL A 309 -7.34 -0.79 -28.88
N GLN A 310 -7.81 -0.24 -27.76
CA GLN A 310 -7.51 -0.72 -26.39
C GLN A 310 -8.56 -1.68 -25.79
N ARG A 311 -9.32 -2.41 -26.63
CA ARG A 311 -10.05 -3.61 -26.16
C ARG A 311 -9.12 -4.70 -25.60
N TRP A 312 -7.82 -4.54 -25.77
CA TRP A 312 -6.79 -5.20 -24.98
C TRP A 312 -6.67 -4.50 -23.62
N PHE A 313 -7.73 -4.56 -22.81
CA PHE A 313 -7.52 -4.55 -21.36
C PHE A 313 -6.73 -5.81 -21.07
N THR A 314 -5.41 -5.67 -21.02
CA THR A 314 -4.59 -6.75 -20.53
C THR A 314 -5.00 -6.98 -19.07
N PRO A 315 -5.09 -8.23 -18.60
CA PRO A 315 -5.64 -8.55 -17.29
C PRO A 315 -5.08 -7.66 -16.16
N GLY A 316 -3.78 -7.34 -16.22
CA GLY A 316 -3.13 -6.44 -15.27
C GLY A 316 -3.70 -5.01 -15.25
N THR A 317 -3.98 -4.38 -16.40
CA THR A 317 -4.52 -3.01 -16.43
C THR A 317 -5.93 -2.95 -15.85
N ALA A 318 -6.80 -3.93 -16.14
CA ALA A 318 -8.14 -3.99 -15.55
C ALA A 318 -8.07 -4.19 -14.02
N GLN A 319 -7.10 -4.96 -13.55
CA GLN A 319 -6.88 -5.20 -12.12
C GLN A 319 -6.38 -3.96 -11.38
N VAL A 320 -5.46 -3.17 -11.96
CA VAL A 320 -5.03 -1.87 -11.40
C VAL A 320 -6.20 -0.93 -11.24
N ILE A 321 -7.04 -0.85 -12.25
CA ILE A 321 -8.19 0.04 -12.23
C ILE A 321 -9.18 -0.41 -11.16
N SER A 322 -9.43 -1.72 -11.05
CA SER A 322 -10.30 -2.25 -10.01
C SER A 322 -9.72 -2.02 -8.61
N SER A 323 -8.51 -2.48 -8.34
CA SER A 323 -7.88 -2.37 -7.02
C SER A 323 -7.61 -0.91 -6.64
N GLY A 324 -7.21 -0.08 -7.61
CA GLY A 324 -6.96 1.35 -7.43
C GLY A 324 -8.24 2.13 -7.15
N SER A 325 -9.32 1.82 -7.88
CA SER A 325 -10.65 2.40 -7.61
C SER A 325 -11.19 1.95 -6.26
N MET A 326 -10.99 0.68 -5.87
CA MET A 326 -11.37 0.20 -4.54
C MET A 326 -10.60 0.94 -3.43
N CYS A 327 -9.28 1.13 -3.61
CA CYS A 327 -8.45 1.89 -2.68
C CYS A 327 -8.89 3.35 -2.59
N ALA A 328 -9.16 4.00 -3.72
CA ALA A 328 -9.62 5.39 -3.79
C ALA A 328 -11.00 5.58 -3.14
N SER A 329 -11.96 4.70 -3.44
CA SER A 329 -13.29 4.70 -2.80
C SER A 329 -13.18 4.48 -1.29
N SER A 330 -12.37 3.50 -0.87
CA SER A 330 -12.13 3.28 0.56
C SER A 330 -11.47 4.50 1.21
N ALA A 331 -10.53 5.16 0.54
CA ALA A 331 -9.92 6.39 1.05
C ALA A 331 -10.93 7.54 1.17
N LEU A 332 -11.86 7.69 0.21
CA LEU A 332 -12.95 8.66 0.29
C LEU A 332 -13.85 8.41 1.50
N ASP A 333 -14.27 7.16 1.71
CA ASP A 333 -15.09 6.75 2.85
C ASP A 333 -14.37 7.03 4.18
N ARG A 334 -13.05 6.83 4.22
CA ARG A 334 -12.20 7.10 5.39
C ARG A 334 -12.10 8.58 5.68
N ASP A 335 -11.87 9.42 4.67
CA ASP A 335 -11.83 10.87 4.82
C ASP A 335 -13.22 11.44 5.21
N ALA A 336 -14.31 10.83 4.75
CA ALA A 336 -15.66 11.15 5.19
C ALA A 336 -15.87 10.76 6.66
N SER A 337 -15.46 9.54 7.04
CA SER A 337 -15.56 9.02 8.42
C SER A 337 -14.75 9.87 9.40
N HIS A 338 -13.54 10.29 9.02
CA HIS A 338 -12.69 11.21 9.77
C HIS A 338 -13.38 12.55 10.04
N ARG A 339 -14.03 13.13 9.03
CA ARG A 339 -14.82 14.36 9.18
C ARG A 339 -16.02 14.15 10.10
N ALA A 340 -16.75 13.05 9.92
CA ALA A 340 -17.90 12.72 10.74
C ALA A 340 -17.53 12.55 12.23
N ALA A 341 -16.43 11.86 12.54
CA ALA A 341 -15.95 11.68 13.91
C ALA A 341 -15.76 13.02 14.64
N ARG A 342 -15.20 14.03 13.96
CA ARG A 342 -14.99 15.35 14.56
C ARG A 342 -16.26 16.15 14.75
N VAL A 343 -17.20 16.04 13.82
CA VAL A 343 -18.54 16.63 13.99
C VAL A 343 -19.20 16.02 15.23
N MET A 344 -19.17 14.70 15.37
CA MET A 344 -19.72 14.00 16.54
C MET A 344 -19.03 14.42 17.84
N ALA A 345 -17.70 14.53 17.85
CA ALA A 345 -16.96 15.00 19.02
C ALA A 345 -17.34 16.43 19.44
N ARG A 346 -17.55 17.34 18.47
CA ARG A 346 -18.04 18.70 18.76
C ARG A 346 -19.45 18.70 19.32
N LEU A 347 -20.33 17.86 18.78
CA LEU A 347 -21.70 17.73 19.27
C LEU A 347 -21.77 17.14 20.68
N ALA A 348 -20.86 16.22 21.03
CA ALA A 348 -20.80 15.63 22.37
C ALA A 348 -20.32 16.64 23.46
N LEU A 349 -19.67 17.73 23.05
CA LEU A 349 -19.17 18.77 23.94
C LEU A 349 -20.11 19.99 24.07
N ALA A 350 -21.08 20.13 23.16
CA ALA A 350 -22.07 21.21 23.15
C ALA A 350 -23.22 20.93 24.13
#